data_AF-A0A831XVL6-F1
#
_entry.id   AF-A0A831XVL6-F1
#
_cell.length_a   1.000
_cell.length_b   1.000
_cell.length_c   1.000
_cell.angle_alpha   90.00
_cell.angle_beta   90.00
_cell.angle_gamma   90.00
#
_symmetry.space_group_name_H-M   'P 1'
#
loop_
_entity.id
_entity.type
_entity.pdbx_description
1 polymer ?
#
loop_
_entity_poly.entity_id
_entity_poly.type
_entity_poly.pdbx_seq_one_letter_code
_entity_poly.pdbx_strand_id
1 'polypeptide(L)' 'MAVTSRLAESIRIRPHAVFVIEHSDPAAHRFAFGYEIVIANDSDRAVTLTDRHWV' A
#
# COMPACT_ATOMS: atom_id res chain seq x y z
N MET A 1 -15.76 16.62 -4.78
CA MET A 1 -14.82 16.21 -3.72
C MET A 1 -15.39 14.95 -3.08
N ALA A 2 -14.62 13.86 -3.00
CA ALA A 2 -15.10 12.64 -2.36
C ALA A 2 -15.17 12.89 -0.84
N VAL A 3 -16.36 12.75 -0.25
CA VAL A 3 -16.51 12.78 1.20
C VAL A 3 -16.00 11.43 1.72
N THR A 4 -14.86 11.44 2.41
CA THR A 4 -14.35 10.25 3.11
C THR A 4 -15.27 9.97 4.29
N SER A 5 -15.62 8.69 4.50
CA SER A 5 -16.38 8.31 5.68
C SER A 5 -15.45 8.33 6.91
N ARG A 6 -16.00 8.62 8.10
CA ARG A 6 -15.25 8.51 9.37
C ARG A 6 -14.61 7.12 9.55
N LEU A 7 -15.24 6.08 9.01
CA LEU A 7 -14.67 4.73 9.02
C LEU A 7 -13.43 4.64 8.12
N ALA A 8 -13.46 5.23 6.92
CA ALA A 8 -12.27 5.25 6.05
C ALA A 8 -11.10 6.01 6.69
N GLU A 9 -11.36 7.08 7.43
CA GLU A 9 -10.35 7.86 8.15
C GLU A 9 -9.68 7.07 9.30
N SER A 10 -10.36 6.05 9.83
CA SER A 10 -9.81 5.15 10.86
C SER A 10 -8.93 4.03 10.29
N ILE A 11 -8.88 3.87 8.97
CA ILE A 11 -8.00 2.90 8.32
C ILE A 11 -6.69 3.58 7.95
N ARG A 12 -5.59 3.15 8.57
CA ARG A 12 -4.24 3.67 8.27
C ARG A 12 -3.48 2.72 7.36
N ILE A 13 -3.05 3.23 6.21
CA ILE A 13 -2.22 2.52 5.24
C ILE A 13 -0.79 3.02 5.34
N ARG A 14 0.18 2.12 5.52
CA ARG A 14 1.61 2.45 5.58
C ARG A 14 2.37 1.62 4.54
N PRO A 15 2.63 2.17 3.35
CA PRO A 15 3.46 1.52 2.35
C PRO A 15 4.95 1.76 2.67
N HIS A 16 5.76 0.73 2.47
CA HIS A 16 7.21 0.80 2.50
C HIS A 16 7.76 0.13 1.24
N ALA A 17 8.49 0.89 0.41
CA ALA A 17 9.10 0.38 -0.80
C ALA A 17 10.57 0.02 -0.55
N VAL A 18 11.01 -1.10 -1.10
CA VAL A 18 12.38 -1.62 -0.97
C VAL A 18 12.93 -1.89 -2.36
N PHE A 19 14.07 -1.29 -2.68
CA PHE A 19 14.79 -1.61 -3.91
C PHE A 19 15.46 -2.98 -3.81
N VAL A 20 15.30 -3.82 -4.83
CA VAL A 20 15.83 -5.19 -4.84
C VAL A 20 16.86 -5.34 -5.95
N ILE A 21 18.13 -5.18 -5.59
CA ILE A 21 19.24 -5.16 -6.57
C ILE A 21 19.45 -6.51 -7.24
N GLU A 22 19.23 -7.62 -6.52
CA GLU A 22 19.38 -9.00 -6.99
C GLU A 22 18.41 -9.35 -8.14
N HIS A 23 17.33 -8.57 -8.26
CA HIS A 23 16.31 -8.71 -9.31
C HIS A 23 16.30 -7.52 -10.27
N SER A 24 17.34 -6.68 -10.22
CA SER A 24 17.48 -5.51 -11.08
C SER A 24 18.65 -5.67 -12.06
N ASP A 25 18.53 -4.99 -13.20
CA ASP A 25 19.63 -4.79 -14.15
C ASP A 25 19.69 -3.29 -14.49
N PRO A 26 20.43 -2.50 -13.71
CA PRO A 26 20.51 -1.05 -13.90
C PRO A 26 21.08 -0.66 -15.27
N ALA A 27 22.01 -1.45 -15.82
CA ALA A 27 22.62 -1.17 -17.12
C ALA A 27 21.61 -1.32 -18.26
N ALA A 28 20.66 -2.24 -18.12
CA ALA A 28 19.55 -2.41 -19.04
C ALA A 28 18.26 -1.67 -18.63
N HIS A 29 18.35 -0.73 -17.68
CA HIS A 29 17.23 0.07 -17.18
C HIS A 29 16.04 -0.76 -16.63
N ARG A 30 16.31 -1.91 -16.01
CA ARG A 30 15.29 -2.73 -15.34
C ARG A 30 15.48 -2.64 -13.81
N PHE A 31 14.45 -2.18 -13.11
CA PHE A 31 14.52 -1.94 -11.67
C PHE A 31 13.36 -2.66 -10.97
N ALA A 32 13.71 -3.53 -10.03
CA ALA A 32 12.74 -4.23 -9.19
C ALA A 32 12.58 -3.52 -7.84
N PHE A 33 11.34 -3.30 -7.44
CA PHE A 33 10.97 -2.81 -6.12
C PHE A 33 9.99 -3.78 -5.48
N GLY A 34 10.33 -4.27 -4.29
CA GLY A 34 9.37 -4.91 -3.40
C GLY A 34 8.60 -3.85 -2.62
N TYR A 35 7.45 -4.23 -2.08
CA TYR A 35 6.71 -3.39 -1.14
C TYR A 35 6.16 -4.20 0.02
N GLU A 36 6.17 -3.59 1.19
CA GLU A 36 5.42 -4.01 2.36
C GLU A 36 4.30 -2.99 2.60
N ILE A 37 3.07 -3.47 2.82
CA ILE A 37 1.94 -2.59 3.10
C ILE A 37 1.28 -3.07 4.38
N VAL A 38 1.29 -2.18 5.38
CA VAL A 38 0.55 -2.40 6.63
C VAL A 38 -0.80 -1.68 6.51
N ILE A 39 -1.87 -2.44 6.70
CA ILE A 39 -3.25 -1.95 6.78
C ILE A 39 -3.72 -2.11 8.23
N ALA A 40 -3.83 -1.00 8.96
CA ALA A 40 -4.29 -0.98 10.34
C ALA A 40 -5.72 -0.44 10.41
N ASN A 41 -6.59 -1.15 11.11
CA ASN A 41 -7.94 -0.69 11.45
C ASN A 41 -7.94 -0.20 12.90
N ASP A 42 -8.07 1.11 13.10
CA ASP A 42 -8.08 1.74 14.41
C ASP A 42 -9.50 2.09 14.90
N SER A 43 -10.51 1.52 14.25
CA SER A 43 -11.91 1.59 14.72
C SER A 43 -12.27 0.44 15.65
N ASP A 44 -13.45 0.55 16.25
CA ASP A 44 -14.11 -0.50 17.04
C ASP A 44 -14.95 -1.45 16.16
N ARG A 45 -14.92 -1.29 14.83
CA ARG A 45 -15.73 -2.07 13.89
C ARG A 45 -14.83 -2.97 13.04
N ALA A 46 -15.19 -4.25 12.94
CA ALA A 46 -14.57 -5.14 11.97
C ALA A 46 -14.90 -4.67 10.54
N VAL A 47 -13.92 -4.74 9.65
CA VAL A 47 -14.03 -4.36 8.24
C VAL A 47 -13.36 -5.39 7.35
N THR A 48 -13.63 -5.33 6.05
CA THR A 48 -13.05 -6.21 5.04
C THR A 48 -12.49 -5.35 3.90
N LEU A 49 -11.26 -5.63 3.50
CA LEU A 49 -10.68 -5.08 2.28
C LEU A 49 -11.30 -5.81 1.08
N THR A 50 -12.09 -5.11 0.27
CA THR A 50 -12.78 -5.73 -0.89
C THR A 50 -11.96 -5.57 -2.17
N ASP A 51 -11.40 -4.38 -2.38
CA ASP A 51 -10.78 -4.00 -3.64
C ASP A 51 -9.51 -3.18 -3.42
N ARG A 52 -8.63 -3.18 -4.41
CA ARG A 52 -7.43 -2.35 -4.46
C ARG A 52 -7.23 -1.80 -5.87
N HIS A 53 -6.76 -0.57 -5.96
CA HIS A 53 -6.39 0.07 -7.22
C HIS A 53 -5.01 0.69 -7.09
N TRP A 54 -4.13 0.39 -8.05
CA TRP A 54 -2.83 1.03 -8.24
C TRP A 54 -2.87 1.82 -9.53
N VAL A 55 -2.23 2.99 -9.53
CA VAL A 55 -2.04 3.84 -10.71
C VAL A 55 -0.64 3.62 -11.26
#